data_AF-A0AAF0MQH2-F1
#
_entry.id   AF-A0AAF0MQH2-F1
#
_cell.length_a   1.000
_cell.length_b   1.000
_cell.length_c   1.000
_cell.angle_alpha   90.00
_cell.angle_beta   90.00
_cell.angle_gamma   90.00
#
_symmetry.space_group_name_H-M   'P 1'
#
loop_
_entity.id
_entity.type
_entity.pdbx_description
1 polymer ?
#
loop_
_entity_poly.entity_id
_entity_poly.type
_entity_poly.pdbx_seq_one_letter_code
_entity_poly.pdbx_strand_id
1 'polypeptide(L)'
;MFGFGSKKDVPEKVRKAGLGDWYGSLSDQNRVRMGRYIDRAEAGSAGTFLASVCRLAADDHNWRFLAEIAPTFDGLGIAGAELYFLRESAIEGLYMAEEYDLCERFCDEDMRLLLSDEEVKRTELARGNGTDYPENIPCRNFKLNVLVGVRYNYEAADQLLDFYGENGLIPPEDVVYRKNSIRNFRMQRTFDNVFNVTEKKE
;
A
#
# COMPACT_ATOMS: atom_id res chain seq x y z
N MET A 1 12.64 -35.79 16.05
CA MET A 1 11.17 -35.66 16.16
C MET A 1 10.84 -34.20 15.92
N PHE A 2 10.18 -33.88 14.81
CA PHE A 2 9.76 -32.52 14.47
C PHE A 2 8.45 -32.21 15.20
N GLY A 3 8.51 -31.31 16.17
CA GLY A 3 7.32 -30.82 16.87
C GLY A 3 6.61 -29.78 16.02
N PHE A 4 5.48 -30.15 15.43
CA PHE A 4 4.50 -29.18 14.96
C PHE A 4 4.01 -28.37 16.17
N GLY A 5 4.30 -27.07 16.17
CA GLY A 5 3.87 -26.13 17.20
C GLY A 5 2.37 -26.29 17.45
N SER A 6 2.02 -26.68 18.67
CA SER A 6 0.63 -26.92 19.04
C SER A 6 -0.17 -25.61 18.95
N LYS A 7 -1.45 -25.68 18.60
CA LYS A 7 -2.43 -24.57 18.54
C LYS A 7 -2.50 -23.66 19.79
N LYS A 8 -1.74 -23.94 20.85
CA LYS A 8 -1.67 -23.18 22.11
C LYS A 8 -0.91 -21.85 22.00
N ASP A 9 0.00 -21.68 21.04
CA ASP A 9 0.81 -20.44 20.92
C ASP A 9 0.20 -19.40 19.97
N VAL A 10 -0.97 -19.69 19.37
CA VAL A 10 -1.69 -18.75 18.50
C VAL A 10 -2.63 -17.87 19.33
N PRO A 11 -2.44 -16.54 19.35
CA PRO A 11 -3.30 -15.61 20.07
C PRO A 11 -4.78 -15.72 19.68
N GLU A 12 -5.69 -15.45 20.61
CA GLU A 12 -7.12 -15.70 20.42
C GLU A 12 -7.70 -14.91 19.23
N LYS A 13 -7.34 -13.63 19.08
CA LYS A 13 -7.81 -12.80 17.97
C LYS A 13 -7.32 -13.29 16.60
N VAL A 14 -6.07 -13.73 16.52
CA VAL A 14 -5.50 -14.35 15.30
C VAL A 14 -6.27 -15.61 14.93
N ARG A 15 -6.59 -16.45 15.94
CA ARG A 15 -7.36 -17.67 15.74
C ARG A 15 -8.79 -17.38 15.28
N LYS A 16 -9.45 -16.38 15.88
CA LYS A 16 -10.81 -15.94 15.50
C LYS A 16 -10.86 -15.41 14.07
N ALA A 17 -9.81 -14.72 13.63
CA ALA A 17 -9.65 -14.26 12.26
C ALA A 17 -9.31 -15.38 11.25
N GLY A 18 -9.15 -16.63 11.69
CA GLY A 18 -8.81 -17.76 10.82
C GLY A 18 -7.34 -17.81 10.38
N LEU A 19 -6.47 -17.01 11.01
CA LEU A 19 -5.08 -16.81 10.59
C LEU A 19 -4.06 -17.66 11.36
N GLY A 20 -4.50 -18.76 11.98
CA GLY A 20 -3.64 -19.57 12.86
C GLY A 20 -2.44 -20.19 12.15
N ASP A 21 -2.65 -20.79 10.98
CA ASP A 21 -1.58 -21.43 10.21
C ASP A 21 -0.62 -20.39 9.63
N TRP A 22 -1.15 -19.26 9.16
CA TRP A 22 -0.34 -18.11 8.71
C TRP A 22 0.50 -17.53 9.86
N TYR A 23 -0.06 -17.35 11.05
CA TYR A 23 0.70 -16.86 12.20
C TYR A 23 1.81 -17.82 12.61
N GLY A 24 1.55 -19.13 12.49
CA GLY A 24 2.54 -20.19 12.70
C GLY A 24 3.70 -20.13 11.70
N SER A 25 3.48 -19.64 10.48
CA SER A 25 4.52 -19.53 9.45
C SER A 25 5.40 -18.28 9.58
N LEU A 26 4.99 -17.29 10.38
CA LEU A 26 5.80 -16.10 10.65
C LEU A 26 7.12 -16.47 11.35
N SER A 27 8.17 -15.66 11.16
CA SER A 27 9.39 -15.74 11.96
C SER A 27 9.09 -15.39 13.42
N ASP A 28 9.94 -15.83 14.35
CA ASP A 28 9.82 -15.44 15.77
C ASP A 28 9.84 -13.92 15.95
N GLN A 29 10.71 -13.23 15.20
CA GLN A 29 10.79 -11.78 15.19
C GLN A 29 9.46 -11.14 14.76
N ASN A 30 8.82 -11.68 13.72
CA ASN A 30 7.54 -11.15 13.24
C ASN A 30 6.37 -11.51 14.15
N ARG A 31 6.40 -12.66 14.83
CA ARG A 31 5.45 -12.95 15.90
C ARG A 31 5.57 -11.96 17.07
N VAL A 32 6.79 -11.61 17.46
CA VAL A 32 7.05 -10.61 18.51
C VAL A 32 6.57 -9.21 18.09
N ARG A 33 6.88 -8.77 16.86
CA ARG A 33 6.41 -7.48 16.32
C ARG A 33 4.88 -7.45 16.23
N MET A 34 4.29 -8.52 15.69
CA MET A 34 2.83 -8.68 15.61
C MET A 34 2.18 -8.56 16.98
N GLY A 35 2.77 -9.15 18.03
CA GLY A 35 2.25 -9.11 19.40
C GLY A 35 1.94 -7.71 19.94
N ARG A 36 2.56 -6.65 19.40
CA ARG A 36 2.26 -5.25 19.77
C ARG A 36 0.88 -4.78 19.31
N TYR A 37 0.32 -5.41 18.28
CA TYR A 37 -0.87 -4.94 17.57
C TYR A 37 -2.10 -5.82 17.81
N ILE A 38 -1.90 -7.11 18.15
CA ILE A 38 -2.97 -8.11 18.23
C ILE A 38 -4.15 -7.63 19.10
N ASP A 39 -3.88 -7.12 20.30
CA ASP A 39 -4.93 -6.76 21.24
C ASP A 39 -5.74 -5.54 20.79
N ARG A 40 -5.16 -4.67 19.95
CA ARG A 40 -5.82 -3.50 19.37
C ARG A 40 -6.48 -3.81 18.03
N ALA A 41 -6.09 -4.88 17.34
CA ALA A 41 -6.59 -5.21 16.02
C ALA A 41 -8.07 -5.64 16.03
N GLU A 42 -8.78 -5.27 14.97
CA GLU A 42 -10.17 -5.66 14.72
C GLU A 42 -10.25 -7.09 14.19
N ALA A 43 -10.97 -8.00 14.84
CA ALA A 43 -10.95 -9.43 14.50
C ALA A 43 -12.22 -9.92 13.75
N GLY A 44 -12.79 -9.08 12.87
CA GLY A 44 -14.01 -9.41 12.12
C GLY A 44 -13.80 -10.48 11.04
N SER A 45 -12.65 -10.46 10.38
CA SER A 45 -12.25 -11.39 9.31
C SER A 45 -10.71 -11.36 9.16
N ALA A 46 -10.16 -12.22 8.31
CA ALA A 46 -8.71 -12.32 8.09
C ALA A 46 -8.12 -11.00 7.57
N GLY A 47 -8.70 -10.43 6.51
CA GLY A 47 -8.26 -9.18 5.93
C GLY A 47 -8.58 -7.97 6.80
N THR A 48 -9.72 -7.95 7.50
CA THR A 48 -10.00 -6.87 8.48
C THR A 48 -8.94 -6.84 9.59
N PHE A 49 -8.56 -8.02 10.10
CA PHE A 49 -7.53 -8.14 11.12
C PHE A 49 -6.19 -7.66 10.62
N LEU A 50 -5.75 -8.14 9.46
CA LEU A 50 -4.46 -7.74 8.90
C LEU A 50 -4.44 -6.27 8.48
N ALA A 51 -5.53 -5.73 7.93
CA ALA A 51 -5.61 -4.32 7.59
C ALA A 51 -5.51 -3.43 8.84
N SER A 52 -6.16 -3.84 9.94
CA SER A 52 -6.04 -3.18 11.23
C SER A 52 -4.60 -3.22 11.77
N VAL A 53 -3.94 -4.39 11.71
CA VAL A 53 -2.52 -4.53 12.06
C VAL A 53 -1.65 -3.62 11.18
N CYS A 54 -1.91 -3.56 9.88
CA CYS A 54 -1.12 -2.75 8.96
C CYS A 54 -1.20 -1.26 9.32
N ARG A 55 -2.40 -0.74 9.57
CA ARG A 55 -2.61 0.65 10.04
C ARG A 55 -1.88 0.92 11.34
N LEU A 56 -2.01 0.04 12.33
CA LEU A 56 -1.36 0.19 13.63
C LEU A 56 0.17 0.17 13.53
N ALA A 57 0.72 -0.69 12.67
CA ALA A 57 2.15 -0.75 12.42
C ALA A 57 2.64 0.48 11.63
N ALA A 58 1.80 1.03 10.75
CA ALA A 58 2.10 2.26 10.04
C ALA A 58 2.15 3.48 10.98
N ASP A 59 1.19 3.61 11.90
CA ASP A 59 1.20 4.66 12.93
C ASP A 59 2.49 4.61 13.78
N ASP A 60 2.97 3.41 14.09
CA ASP A 60 4.22 3.16 14.83
C ASP A 60 5.49 3.25 13.96
N HIS A 61 5.36 3.60 12.67
CA HIS A 61 6.45 3.68 11.69
C HIS A 61 7.24 2.37 11.56
N ASN A 62 6.58 1.23 11.77
CA ASN A 62 7.19 -0.10 11.71
C ASN A 62 7.18 -0.64 10.27
N TRP A 63 7.77 0.12 9.35
CA TRP A 63 7.75 -0.13 7.91
C TRP A 63 8.34 -1.49 7.54
N ARG A 64 9.41 -1.88 8.23
CA ARG A 64 10.06 -3.17 7.97
C ARG A 64 9.15 -4.36 8.29
N PHE A 65 8.32 -4.25 9.32
CA PHE A 65 7.35 -5.29 9.62
C PHE A 65 6.30 -5.42 8.52
N LEU A 66 5.78 -4.29 8.03
CA LEU A 66 4.80 -4.27 6.93
C LEU A 66 5.38 -4.90 5.66
N ALA A 67 6.59 -4.51 5.28
CA ALA A 67 7.32 -5.07 4.15
C ALA A 67 7.51 -6.59 4.24
N GLU A 68 7.66 -7.14 5.46
CA GLU A 68 7.87 -8.57 5.65
C GLU A 68 6.57 -9.39 5.63
N ILE A 69 5.43 -8.82 6.02
CA ILE A 69 4.15 -9.54 6.04
C ILE A 69 3.32 -9.35 4.76
N ALA A 70 3.41 -8.20 4.10
CA ALA A 70 2.65 -7.87 2.91
C ALA A 70 2.80 -8.88 1.75
N PRO A 71 4.01 -9.44 1.47
CA PRO A 71 4.16 -10.47 0.43
C PRO A 71 3.32 -11.73 0.65
N THR A 72 2.85 -11.97 1.89
CA THR A 72 2.08 -13.18 2.22
C THR A 72 0.59 -13.06 1.91
N PHE A 73 0.07 -11.86 1.62
CA PHE A 73 -1.37 -11.60 1.51
C PHE A 73 -2.04 -12.42 0.41
N ASP A 74 -1.35 -12.58 -0.73
CA ASP A 74 -1.88 -13.31 -1.89
C ASP A 74 -2.10 -14.81 -1.60
N GLY A 75 -1.38 -15.36 -0.62
CA GLY A 75 -1.48 -16.76 -0.19
C GLY A 75 -2.61 -17.03 0.82
N LEU A 76 -3.32 -15.99 1.28
CA LEU A 76 -4.32 -16.12 2.34
C LEU A 76 -5.72 -16.49 1.84
N GLY A 77 -5.94 -16.51 0.52
CA GLY A 77 -7.27 -16.74 -0.05
C GLY A 77 -8.27 -15.61 0.21
N ILE A 78 -7.80 -14.41 0.58
CA ILE A 78 -8.59 -13.20 0.72
C ILE A 78 -8.84 -12.62 -0.67
N ALA A 79 -10.05 -12.13 -0.96
CA ALA A 79 -10.43 -11.63 -2.29
C ALA A 79 -11.38 -10.42 -2.21
N GLY A 80 -11.66 -9.81 -3.37
CA GLY A 80 -12.62 -8.71 -3.52
C GLY A 80 -12.27 -7.48 -2.67
N ALA A 81 -13.29 -6.84 -2.11
CA ALA A 81 -13.16 -5.69 -1.23
C ALA A 81 -12.20 -5.93 -0.07
N GLU A 82 -12.25 -7.09 0.56
CA GLU A 82 -11.39 -7.39 1.71
C GLU A 82 -9.90 -7.40 1.33
N LEU A 83 -9.54 -7.96 0.17
CA LEU A 83 -8.16 -7.97 -0.31
C LEU A 83 -7.70 -6.55 -0.67
N TYR A 84 -8.57 -5.80 -1.36
CA TYR A 84 -8.31 -4.41 -1.73
C TYR A 84 -7.96 -3.56 -0.50
N PHE A 85 -8.81 -3.56 0.54
CA PHE A 85 -8.56 -2.76 1.74
C PHE A 85 -7.36 -3.25 2.57
N LEU A 86 -7.07 -4.55 2.54
CA LEU A 86 -5.86 -5.10 3.15
C LEU A 86 -4.61 -4.54 2.46
N ARG A 87 -4.54 -4.61 1.14
CA ARG A 87 -3.37 -4.14 0.39
C ARG A 87 -3.20 -2.63 0.46
N GLU A 88 -4.28 -1.86 0.30
CA GLU A 88 -4.28 -0.39 0.48
C GLU A 88 -3.68 0.02 1.84
N SER A 89 -3.97 -0.74 2.91
CA SER A 89 -3.43 -0.46 4.25
C SER A 89 -1.93 -0.70 4.39
N ALA A 90 -1.30 -1.41 3.45
CA ALA A 90 0.13 -1.71 3.45
C ALA A 90 0.95 -0.81 2.50
N ILE A 91 0.30 -0.09 1.58
CA ILE A 91 0.97 0.69 0.52
C ILE A 91 1.98 1.69 1.07
N GLU A 92 1.59 2.50 2.06
CA GLU A 92 2.51 3.47 2.67
C GLU A 92 3.71 2.77 3.31
N GLY A 93 3.46 1.66 4.02
CA GLY A 93 4.52 0.87 4.63
C GLY A 93 5.51 0.29 3.62
N LEU A 94 5.01 -0.20 2.49
CA LEU A 94 5.83 -0.70 1.39
C LEU A 94 6.68 0.42 0.78
N TYR A 95 6.07 1.58 0.53
CA TYR A 95 6.79 2.75 0.01
C TYR A 95 7.88 3.22 0.97
N MET A 96 7.56 3.35 2.27
CA MET A 96 8.51 3.81 3.29
C MET A 96 9.60 2.79 3.60
N ALA A 97 9.36 1.51 3.35
CA ALA A 97 10.36 0.44 3.43
C ALA A 97 11.17 0.25 2.13
N GLU A 98 10.96 1.10 1.13
CA GLU A 98 11.61 1.04 -0.19
C GLU A 98 11.28 -0.23 -1.01
N GLU A 99 10.20 -0.93 -0.67
CA GLU A 99 9.69 -2.09 -1.39
C GLU A 99 8.85 -1.66 -2.60
N TYR A 100 9.44 -0.86 -3.48
CA TYR A 100 8.74 -0.15 -4.55
C TYR A 100 8.11 -1.08 -5.58
N ASP A 101 8.76 -2.19 -5.95
CA ASP A 101 8.20 -3.15 -6.92
C ASP A 101 6.89 -3.76 -6.41
N LEU A 102 6.84 -4.11 -5.12
CA LEU A 102 5.65 -4.68 -4.49
C LEU A 102 4.56 -3.63 -4.29
N CYS A 103 4.94 -2.41 -3.87
CA CYS A 103 4.04 -1.26 -3.81
C CYS A 103 3.37 -1.03 -5.16
N GLU A 104 4.15 -0.96 -6.24
CA GLU A 104 3.65 -0.76 -7.60
C GLU A 104 2.70 -1.85 -8.04
N ARG A 105 3.03 -3.12 -7.77
CA ARG A 105 2.19 -4.26 -8.09
C ARG A 105 0.84 -4.20 -7.37
N PHE A 106 0.85 -3.95 -6.07
CA PHE A 106 -0.39 -3.79 -5.30
C PHE A 106 -1.23 -2.63 -5.85
N CYS A 107 -0.61 -1.48 -6.13
CA CYS A 107 -1.33 -0.36 -6.77
C CYS A 107 -2.00 -0.75 -8.08
N ASP A 108 -1.29 -1.44 -8.97
CA ASP A 108 -1.82 -1.81 -10.29
C ASP A 108 -2.95 -2.85 -10.19
N GLU A 109 -2.83 -3.80 -9.26
CA GLU A 109 -3.87 -4.81 -8.99
C GLU A 109 -5.10 -4.21 -8.30
N ASP A 110 -4.89 -3.34 -7.32
CA ASP A 110 -5.96 -2.72 -6.53
C ASP A 110 -6.72 -1.67 -7.35
N MET A 111 -6.05 -0.92 -8.22
CA MET A 111 -6.73 -0.04 -9.20
C MET A 111 -7.61 -0.85 -10.15
N ARG A 112 -7.17 -2.04 -10.58
CA ARG A 112 -8.01 -2.92 -11.40
C ARG A 112 -9.24 -3.39 -10.62
N LEU A 113 -9.07 -3.77 -9.35
CA LEU A 113 -10.21 -4.14 -8.49
C LEU A 113 -11.18 -2.96 -8.32
N LEU A 114 -10.68 -1.78 -8.00
CA LEU A 114 -11.48 -0.56 -7.82
C LEU A 114 -12.38 -0.24 -9.02
N LEU A 115 -11.88 -0.46 -10.24
CA LEU A 115 -12.61 -0.17 -11.47
C LEU A 115 -13.51 -1.31 -11.96
N SER A 116 -13.26 -2.55 -11.53
CA SER A 116 -13.95 -3.74 -12.04
C SER A 116 -14.92 -4.37 -11.04
N ASP A 117 -14.77 -4.11 -9.75
CA ASP A 117 -15.57 -4.66 -8.66
C ASP A 117 -16.48 -3.58 -8.05
N GLU A 118 -17.80 -3.75 -8.23
CA GLU A 118 -18.81 -2.80 -7.74
C GLU A 118 -18.85 -2.70 -6.20
N GLU A 119 -18.49 -3.75 -5.47
CA GLU A 119 -18.42 -3.70 -4.01
C GLU A 119 -17.24 -2.84 -3.55
N VAL A 120 -16.07 -3.02 -4.17
CA VAL A 120 -14.89 -2.19 -3.91
C VAL A 120 -15.21 -0.73 -4.20
N LYS A 121 -15.73 -0.46 -5.40
CA LYS A 121 -16.11 0.89 -5.84
C LYS A 121 -17.09 1.57 -4.90
N ARG A 122 -18.19 0.88 -4.56
CA ARG A 122 -19.21 1.40 -3.63
C ARG A 122 -18.62 1.69 -2.26
N THR A 123 -17.73 0.83 -1.76
CA THR A 123 -17.14 1.00 -0.44
C THR A 123 -16.15 2.16 -0.41
N GLU A 124 -15.34 2.34 -1.45
CA GLU A 124 -14.47 3.52 -1.60
C GLU A 124 -15.26 4.82 -1.73
N LEU A 125 -16.30 4.87 -2.58
CA LEU A 125 -17.17 6.05 -2.70
C LEU A 125 -17.81 6.42 -1.35
N ALA A 126 -18.20 5.42 -0.56
CA ALA A 126 -18.74 5.65 0.78
C ALA A 126 -17.71 6.21 1.79
N ARG A 127 -16.41 6.03 1.55
CA ARG A 127 -15.33 6.70 2.33
C ARG A 127 -15.15 8.16 1.92
N GLY A 128 -15.56 8.53 0.71
CA GLY A 128 -15.65 9.91 0.25
C GLY A 128 -16.95 10.57 0.70
N ASN A 129 -17.69 11.15 -0.25
CA ASN A 129 -19.01 11.75 0.00
C ASN A 129 -20.18 10.92 -0.58
N GLY A 130 -19.90 9.69 -1.02
CA GLY A 130 -20.84 8.80 -1.70
C GLY A 130 -20.96 9.01 -3.22
N THR A 131 -20.48 10.13 -3.75
CA THR A 131 -20.47 10.44 -5.20
C THR A 131 -19.04 10.51 -5.74
N ASP A 132 -18.13 11.10 -4.97
CA ASP A 132 -16.73 11.27 -5.29
C ASP A 132 -15.86 10.33 -4.45
N TYR A 133 -14.77 9.85 -5.05
CA TYR A 133 -13.75 9.10 -4.34
C TYR A 133 -13.03 9.98 -3.29
N PRO A 134 -12.53 9.40 -2.20
CA PRO A 134 -11.82 10.15 -1.18
C PRO A 134 -10.53 10.81 -1.71
N GLU A 135 -10.15 11.92 -1.09
CA GLU A 135 -8.88 12.62 -1.39
C GLU A 135 -7.64 11.78 -1.05
N ASN A 136 -7.78 10.75 -0.22
CA ASN A 136 -6.68 9.85 0.11
C ASN A 136 -7.03 8.40 -0.24
N ILE A 137 -6.65 8.01 -1.46
CA ILE A 137 -6.50 6.61 -1.87
C ILE A 137 -4.99 6.32 -1.92
N PRO A 138 -4.43 5.54 -0.98
CA PRO A 138 -3.00 5.23 -0.93
C PRO A 138 -2.41 4.81 -2.27
N CYS A 139 -3.01 3.84 -2.97
CA CYS A 139 -2.49 3.39 -4.26
C CYS A 139 -2.40 4.53 -5.30
N ARG A 140 -3.42 5.40 -5.36
CA ARG A 140 -3.49 6.55 -6.26
C ARG A 140 -2.34 7.53 -6.02
N ASN A 141 -2.00 7.77 -4.75
CA ASN A 141 -1.00 8.76 -4.37
C ASN A 141 0.43 8.18 -4.44
N PHE A 142 0.66 7.00 -3.86
CA PHE A 142 1.99 6.42 -3.77
C PHE A 142 2.50 5.85 -5.10
N LYS A 143 1.64 5.35 -5.99
CA LYS A 143 2.09 4.95 -7.35
C LYS A 143 2.71 6.12 -8.10
N LEU A 144 2.10 7.30 -8.00
CA LEU A 144 2.65 8.53 -8.59
C LEU A 144 3.99 8.91 -7.96
N ASN A 145 4.10 8.81 -6.63
CA ASN A 145 5.36 9.06 -5.92
C ASN A 145 6.48 8.12 -6.38
N VAL A 146 6.19 6.83 -6.58
CA VAL A 146 7.17 5.87 -7.11
C VAL A 146 7.59 6.26 -8.52
N LEU A 147 6.64 6.51 -9.43
CA LEU A 147 6.97 6.85 -10.82
C LEU A 147 7.81 8.12 -10.93
N VAL A 148 7.46 9.18 -10.20
CA VAL A 148 8.10 10.49 -10.30
C VAL A 148 9.38 10.57 -9.46
N GLY A 149 9.33 10.12 -8.21
CA GLY A 149 10.37 10.31 -7.21
C GLY A 149 11.44 9.21 -7.19
N VAL A 150 11.07 7.97 -7.57
CA VAL A 150 11.96 6.82 -7.52
C VAL A 150 12.42 6.41 -8.92
N ARG A 151 11.47 6.23 -9.84
CA ARG A 151 11.75 5.74 -11.21
C ARG A 151 12.12 6.84 -12.18
N TYR A 152 11.79 8.09 -11.87
CA TYR A 152 11.93 9.24 -12.77
C TYR A 152 11.24 9.05 -14.13
N ASN A 153 10.17 8.26 -14.13
CA ASN A 153 9.37 7.96 -15.31
C ASN A 153 8.20 8.96 -15.43
N TYR A 154 8.54 10.19 -15.81
CA TYR A 154 7.58 11.29 -15.91
C TYR A 154 6.50 11.06 -16.98
N GLU A 155 6.82 10.36 -18.05
CA GLU A 155 5.85 10.04 -19.11
C GLU A 155 4.78 9.06 -18.60
N ALA A 156 5.20 7.99 -17.92
CA ALA A 156 4.25 7.08 -17.28
C ALA A 156 3.43 7.78 -16.18
N ALA A 157 4.02 8.72 -15.45
CA ALA A 157 3.30 9.51 -14.46
C ALA A 157 2.24 10.42 -15.09
N ASP A 158 2.54 11.07 -16.22
CA ASP A 158 1.58 11.88 -16.97
C ASP A 158 0.42 11.01 -17.51
N GLN A 159 0.72 9.82 -18.06
CA GLN A 159 -0.29 8.87 -18.53
C GLN A 159 -1.16 8.35 -17.37
N LEU A 160 -0.56 8.11 -16.20
CA LEU A 160 -1.28 7.68 -15.00
C LEU A 160 -2.25 8.77 -14.51
N LEU A 161 -1.87 10.05 -14.59
CA LEU A 161 -2.75 11.16 -14.25
C LEU A 161 -3.93 11.30 -15.22
N ASP A 162 -3.70 11.09 -16.52
CA ASP A 162 -4.80 11.03 -17.50
C ASP A 162 -5.77 9.90 -17.18
N PHE A 163 -5.25 8.70 -16.92
CA PHE A 163 -6.04 7.55 -16.51
C PHE A 163 -6.87 7.85 -15.25
N TYR A 164 -6.29 8.52 -14.24
CA TYR A 164 -7.05 8.92 -13.05
C TYR A 164 -8.17 9.91 -13.37
N GLY A 165 -7.92 10.90 -14.24
CA GLY A 165 -8.95 11.85 -14.66
C GLY A 165 -10.09 11.19 -15.44
N GLU A 166 -9.75 10.34 -16.42
CA GLU A 166 -10.72 9.64 -17.27
C GLU A 166 -11.63 8.70 -16.49
N ASN A 167 -11.14 8.14 -15.38
CA ASN A 167 -11.90 7.24 -14.50
C ASN A 167 -12.56 7.95 -13.31
N GLY A 168 -12.53 9.29 -13.27
CA GLY A 168 -13.12 10.09 -12.19
C GLY A 168 -12.44 9.91 -10.83
N LEU A 169 -11.23 9.37 -10.80
CA LEU A 169 -10.45 9.19 -9.57
C LEU A 169 -9.86 10.50 -9.06
N ILE A 170 -9.67 11.50 -9.94
CA ILE A 170 -9.35 12.87 -9.59
C ILE A 170 -10.11 13.84 -10.51
N PRO A 171 -10.41 15.07 -10.05
CA PRO A 171 -10.99 16.09 -10.91
C PRO A 171 -10.08 16.49 -12.09
N PRO A 172 -10.65 16.95 -13.23
CA PRO A 172 -9.86 17.38 -14.39
C PRO A 172 -8.86 18.50 -14.10
N GLU A 173 -9.21 19.46 -13.25
CA GLU A 173 -8.33 20.54 -12.81
C GLU A 173 -7.11 20.00 -12.04
N ASP A 174 -7.30 18.91 -11.30
CA ASP A 174 -6.26 18.22 -10.52
C ASP A 174 -5.27 17.51 -11.44
N VAL A 175 -5.74 16.93 -12.55
CA VAL A 175 -4.88 16.34 -13.59
C VAL A 175 -3.91 17.41 -14.11
N VAL A 176 -4.45 18.56 -14.53
CA VAL A 176 -3.65 19.66 -15.09
C VAL A 176 -2.65 20.20 -14.07
N TYR A 177 -3.10 20.43 -12.84
CA TYR A 177 -2.25 20.92 -11.76
C TYR A 177 -1.10 19.95 -11.46
N ARG A 178 -1.39 18.65 -11.29
CA ARG A 178 -0.38 17.63 -10.95
C ARG A 178 0.63 17.43 -12.09
N LYS A 179 0.20 17.45 -13.36
CA LYS A 179 1.11 17.41 -14.52
C LYS A 179 2.07 18.60 -14.55
N ASN A 180 1.57 19.81 -14.28
CA ASN A 180 2.42 20.99 -14.17
C ASN A 180 3.42 20.88 -13.01
N SER A 181 3.01 20.28 -11.89
CA SER A 181 3.91 19.99 -10.76
C SER A 181 5.03 19.02 -11.16
N ILE A 182 4.72 17.93 -11.87
CA ILE A 182 5.71 16.98 -12.39
C ILE A 182 6.71 17.67 -13.32
N ARG A 183 6.22 18.51 -14.24
CA ARG A 183 7.07 19.29 -15.15
C ARG A 183 8.02 20.20 -14.38
N ASN A 184 7.53 20.92 -13.37
CA ASN A 184 8.35 21.78 -12.52
C ASN A 184 9.40 20.99 -11.74
N PHE A 185 9.02 19.87 -11.14
CA PHE A 185 9.94 18.98 -10.44
C PHE A 185 11.04 18.44 -11.36
N ARG A 186 10.69 18.00 -12.58
CA ARG A 186 11.66 17.57 -13.60
C ARG A 186 12.65 18.68 -13.95
N MET A 187 12.17 19.92 -14.12
CA MET A 187 13.05 21.07 -14.41
C MET A 187 14.00 21.35 -13.24
N GLN A 188 13.50 21.42 -12.00
CA GLN A 188 14.32 21.64 -10.81
C GLN A 188 15.43 20.60 -10.70
N ARG A 189 15.09 19.31 -10.80
CA ARG A 189 16.07 18.22 -10.75
C ARG A 189 17.10 18.31 -11.87
N THR A 190 16.69 18.70 -13.08
CA THR A 190 17.62 18.89 -14.20
C THR A 190 18.60 20.02 -13.91
N PHE A 191 18.11 21.14 -13.37
CA PHE A 191 18.96 22.24 -12.92
C PHE A 191 19.92 21.80 -11.81
N ASP A 192 19.43 21.12 -10.77
CA ASP A 192 20.27 20.63 -9.67
C ASP A 192 21.38 19.69 -10.18
N ASN A 193 21.07 18.81 -11.13
CA ASN A 193 22.06 17.92 -11.74
C ASN A 193 23.13 18.66 -12.56
N VAL A 194 22.77 19.77 -13.23
CA VAL A 194 23.72 20.60 -13.99
C VAL A 194 24.65 21.37 -13.04
N PHE A 195 24.14 21.86 -11.92
CA PHE A 195 24.92 22.69 -10.99
C PHE A 195 25.64 21.89 -9.88
N ASN A 196 25.28 20.63 -9.65
CA ASN A 196 25.97 19.72 -8.72
C ASN A 196 27.13 18.94 -9.38
N VAL A 197 27.46 19.20 -10.65
CA VAL A 197 28.69 18.68 -11.26
C VAL A 197 29.88 19.38 -10.62
N THR A 198 30.40 18.79 -9.54
CA THR A 198 31.70 19.16 -8.98
C THR A 198 32.77 18.75 -9.98
N GLU A 199 33.67 19.68 -10.33
CA GLU A 199 34.82 19.40 -11.18
C GLU A 199 35.54 18.14 -10.69
N LYS A 200 35.75 17.17 -11.59
CA LYS A 200 36.66 16.06 -11.30
C LYS A 200 38.00 16.66 -10.93
N LYS A 201 38.43 16.48 -9.68
CA LYS A 201 39.83 16.70 -9.30
C LYS A 201 40.67 15.72 -10.12
N GLU A 202 41.38 16.25 -11.10
CA GLU A 202 42.51 15.59 -11.77
C GLU A 202 43.62 15.26 -10.77
#